data_AF-A0A7C5XTJ7-F1
#
_entry.id   AF-A0A7C5XTJ7-F1
#
_cell.length_a   1.000
_cell.length_b   1.000
_cell.length_c   1.000
_cell.angle_alpha   90.00
_cell.angle_beta   90.00
_cell.angle_gamma   90.00
#
_symmetry.space_group_name_H-M   'P 1'
#
loop_
_entity.id
_entity.type
_entity.pdbx_description
1 polymer ?
#
loop_
_entity_poly.entity_id
_entity_poly.type
_entity_poly.pdbx_seq_one_letter_code
_entity_poly.pdbx_strand_id
1 'polypeptide(L)'
;MAQPAETIRCLLLPVGELKVLLPGAAVAEVAAWQAPQPVEGAPAWLLGRVEWRGVVIPVSDLEALVRGTAPAPVERRARLAVLHSLAEDDLLPFHALVLRDVPHMVHVFPGLVTPEERAAGLAHGVVAQTVNVHGEHAVIPDLDVLERSVREALGLAA
;
A
#
# COMPACT_ATOMS: atom_id res chain seq x y z
N MET A 1 -5.89 23.49 30.05
CA MET A 1 -5.97 23.78 28.61
C MET A 1 -5.44 22.56 27.88
N ALA A 2 -6.29 21.81 27.19
CA ALA A 2 -5.87 20.64 26.41
C ALA A 2 -5.25 21.15 25.10
N GLN A 3 -3.98 20.83 24.88
CA GLN A 3 -3.31 21.05 23.59
C GLN A 3 -4.11 20.24 22.55
N PRO A 4 -4.50 20.82 21.39
CA PRO A 4 -5.17 20.04 20.37
C PRO A 4 -4.24 18.89 20.00
N ALA A 5 -4.71 17.65 20.20
CA ALA A 5 -3.98 16.47 19.78
C ALA A 5 -3.69 16.64 18.28
N GLU A 6 -2.42 16.54 17.89
CA GLU A 6 -2.01 16.76 16.50
C GLU A 6 -2.69 15.71 15.62
N THR A 7 -3.65 16.17 14.81
CA THR A 7 -4.43 15.31 13.94
C THR A 7 -3.67 15.06 12.64
N ILE A 8 -3.42 13.80 12.32
CA ILE A 8 -2.81 13.36 11.07
C ILE A 8 -3.91 12.97 10.09
N ARG A 9 -3.88 13.55 8.88
CA ARG A 9 -4.78 13.15 7.80
C ARG A 9 -4.26 11.87 7.16
N CYS A 10 -5.01 10.80 7.31
CA CYS A 10 -4.70 9.49 6.73
C CYS A 10 -5.72 9.08 5.67
N LEU A 11 -5.34 8.08 4.89
CA LEU A 11 -6.19 7.38 3.95
C LEU A 11 -6.29 5.92 4.39
N LEU A 12 -7.51 5.39 4.32
CA LEU A 12 -7.81 3.99 4.47
C LEU A 12 -7.95 3.39 3.06
N LEU A 13 -6.98 2.60 2.65
CA LEU A 13 -6.85 2.05 1.31
C LEU A 13 -7.34 0.59 1.29
N PRO A 14 -8.46 0.27 0.63
CA PRO A 14 -8.96 -1.10 0.56
C PRO A 14 -8.16 -1.90 -0.48
N VAL A 15 -7.33 -2.85 -0.04
CA VAL A 15 -6.45 -3.66 -0.92
C VAL A 15 -6.96 -5.09 -1.15
N GLY A 16 -8.14 -5.40 -0.64
CA GLY A 16 -8.72 -6.74 -0.64
C GLY A 16 -9.60 -6.92 0.58
N GLU A 17 -9.46 -8.06 1.24
CA GLU A 17 -10.03 -8.27 2.58
C GLU A 17 -9.26 -7.50 3.67
N LEU A 18 -8.17 -6.83 3.29
CA LEU A 18 -7.38 -5.96 4.14
C LEU A 18 -7.58 -4.48 3.77
N LYS A 19 -7.45 -3.63 4.79
CA LYS A 19 -7.37 -2.18 4.64
C LYS A 19 -6.02 -1.69 5.12
N VAL A 20 -5.43 -0.76 4.39
CA VAL A 20 -4.13 -0.17 4.69
C VAL A 20 -4.35 1.26 5.18
N LEU A 21 -3.81 1.58 6.36
CA LEU A 21 -3.81 2.95 6.86
C LEU A 21 -2.47 3.61 6.53
N LEU A 22 -2.51 4.70 5.76
CA LEU A 22 -1.32 5.49 5.44
C LEU A 22 -1.58 6.99 5.65
N PRO A 23 -0.57 7.77 6.06
CA PRO A 23 -0.63 9.23 5.99
C PRO A 23 -0.89 9.68 4.55
N GLY A 24 -1.71 10.71 4.37
CA GLY A 24 -1.97 11.26 3.04
C GLY A 24 -0.70 11.74 2.34
N ALA A 25 0.33 12.13 3.10
CA ALA A 25 1.63 12.52 2.57
C ALA A 25 2.42 11.38 1.90
N ALA A 26 2.12 10.12 2.22
CA ALA A 26 2.75 8.96 1.57
C ALA A 26 2.10 8.65 0.20
N VAL A 27 0.88 9.14 -0.05
CA VAL A 27 0.10 8.84 -1.26
C VAL A 27 0.17 10.03 -2.22
N ALA A 28 0.88 9.85 -3.33
CA ALA A 28 1.02 10.86 -4.38
C ALA A 28 -0.30 11.06 -5.16
N GLU A 29 -0.99 9.97 -5.48
CA GLU A 29 -2.25 10.00 -6.22
C GLU A 29 -3.07 8.72 -6.00
N VAL A 30 -4.39 8.84 -6.09
CA VAL A 30 -5.29 7.69 -6.28
C VAL A 30 -5.80 7.73 -7.73
N ALA A 31 -5.13 6.99 -8.61
CA ALA A 31 -5.40 6.99 -10.04
C ALA A 31 -6.44 5.93 -10.43
N ALA A 32 -7.02 6.08 -11.62
CA ALA A 32 -7.86 5.03 -12.21
C ALA A 32 -7.05 3.75 -12.44
N TRP A 33 -7.70 2.59 -12.30
CA TRP A 33 -7.07 1.32 -12.64
C TRP A 33 -6.67 1.27 -14.12
N GLN A 34 -5.44 0.82 -14.35
CA GLN A 34 -4.89 0.50 -15.66
C GLN A 34 -4.28 -0.89 -15.56
N ALA A 35 -4.56 -1.76 -16.52
CA ALA A 35 -4.01 -3.11 -16.52
C ALA A 35 -2.47 -3.04 -16.66
N PRO A 36 -1.69 -3.53 -15.67
CA PRO A 36 -0.24 -3.48 -15.73
C PRO A 36 0.31 -4.41 -16.81
N GLN A 37 1.42 -4.01 -17.43
CA GLN A 37 2.23 -4.88 -18.27
C GLN A 37 3.06 -5.82 -17.38
N PRO A 38 2.90 -7.16 -17.49
CA PRO A 38 3.60 -8.10 -16.62
C PRO A 38 5.12 -7.97 -16.72
N VAL A 39 5.82 -8.23 -15.62
CA VAL A 39 7.29 -8.31 -15.59
C VAL A 39 7.67 -9.79 -15.61
N GLU A 40 8.47 -10.19 -16.60
CA GLU A 40 8.93 -11.58 -16.74
C GLU A 40 9.75 -12.01 -15.52
N GLY A 41 9.47 -13.22 -15.00
CA GLY A 41 10.17 -13.78 -13.86
C GLY A 41 9.82 -13.13 -12.51
N ALA A 42 8.95 -12.12 -12.47
CA ALA A 42 8.54 -11.48 -11.23
C ALA A 42 7.59 -12.37 -10.40
N PRO A 43 7.60 -12.24 -9.06
CA PRO A 43 6.60 -12.88 -8.20
C PRO A 43 5.18 -12.44 -8.55
N ALA A 44 4.20 -13.32 -8.35
CA ALA A 44 2.80 -13.06 -8.73
C ALA A 44 2.19 -11.82 -8.08
N TRP A 45 2.62 -11.44 -6.87
CA TRP A 45 2.16 -10.24 -6.19
C TRP A 45 2.61 -8.94 -6.88
N LEU A 46 3.64 -8.98 -7.74
CA LEU A 46 4.02 -7.87 -8.60
C LEU A 46 3.24 -7.98 -9.91
N LEU A 47 2.13 -7.25 -10.01
CA LEU A 47 1.19 -7.35 -11.12
C LEU A 47 1.80 -6.88 -12.45
N GLY A 48 2.80 -6.02 -12.40
CA GLY A 48 3.49 -5.50 -13.57
C GLY A 48 3.86 -4.03 -13.42
N ARG A 49 3.89 -3.33 -14.55
CA ARG A 49 4.18 -1.89 -14.63
C ARG A 49 3.09 -1.13 -15.38
N VAL A 50 2.86 0.12 -15.01
CA VAL A 50 1.94 1.05 -15.69
C VAL A 50 2.64 2.37 -15.97
N GLU A 51 2.20 3.08 -16.99
CA GLU A 51 2.58 4.48 -17.18
C GLU A 51 1.67 5.39 -16.34
N TRP A 52 2.27 6.25 -15.53
CA TRP A 52 1.60 7.24 -14.72
C TRP A 52 2.35 8.57 -14.84
N ARG A 53 1.68 9.62 -15.31
CA ARG A 53 2.27 10.97 -15.50
C ARG A 53 3.61 10.97 -16.26
N GLY A 54 3.76 10.10 -17.26
CA GLY A 54 4.97 9.98 -18.08
C GLY A 54 6.12 9.21 -17.43
N VAL A 55 5.91 8.59 -16.26
CA VAL A 55 6.86 7.66 -15.63
C VAL A 55 6.29 6.25 -15.56
N VAL A 56 7.14 5.24 -15.73
CA VAL A 56 6.74 3.84 -15.62
C VAL A 56 6.93 3.38 -14.18
N ILE A 57 5.84 3.00 -13.52
CA ILE A 57 5.85 2.61 -12.10
C ILE A 57 5.39 1.15 -11.95
N PRO A 58 5.96 0.38 -11.00
CA PRO A 58 5.49 -0.95 -10.68
C PRO A 58 4.15 -0.90 -9.92
N VAL A 59 3.32 -1.92 -10.14
CA VAL A 59 2.06 -2.12 -9.43
C VAL A 59 2.15 -3.43 -8.67
N SER A 60 1.89 -3.37 -7.36
CA SER A 60 1.88 -4.53 -6.48
C SER A 60 0.51 -4.76 -5.83
N ASP A 61 0.24 -6.03 -5.56
CA ASP A 61 -0.89 -6.50 -4.77
C ASP A 61 -0.42 -6.76 -3.35
N LEU A 62 -0.71 -5.79 -2.46
CA LEU A 62 -0.26 -5.88 -1.08
C LEU A 62 -0.87 -7.08 -0.37
N GLU A 63 -2.14 -7.40 -0.63
CA GLU A 63 -2.78 -8.55 0.02
C GLU A 63 -2.10 -9.86 -0.38
N ALA A 64 -1.86 -10.05 -1.69
CA ALA A 64 -1.13 -11.20 -2.19
C ALA A 64 0.28 -11.30 -1.59
N LEU A 65 0.98 -10.16 -1.50
CA LEU A 65 2.31 -10.07 -0.90
C LEU A 65 2.31 -10.48 0.59
N VAL A 66 1.41 -9.91 1.40
CA VAL A 66 1.41 -10.17 2.86
C VAL A 66 0.89 -11.55 3.22
N ARG A 67 0.00 -12.13 2.41
CA ARG A 67 -0.55 -13.48 2.62
C ARG A 67 0.29 -14.57 1.96
N GLY A 68 1.18 -14.23 1.03
CA GLY A 68 1.93 -15.20 0.23
C GLY A 68 1.02 -16.01 -0.71
N THR A 69 -0.05 -15.40 -1.21
CA THR A 69 -1.04 -16.04 -2.09
C THR A 69 -1.00 -15.46 -3.50
N ALA A 70 -1.72 -16.08 -4.44
CA ALA A 70 -1.95 -15.47 -5.74
C ALA A 70 -2.83 -14.20 -5.60
N PRO A 71 -2.62 -13.19 -6.48
CA PRO A 71 -3.51 -12.04 -6.59
C PRO A 71 -4.96 -12.43 -6.86
N ALA A 72 -5.88 -11.70 -6.24
CA ALA A 72 -7.29 -11.80 -6.59
C ALA A 72 -7.56 -11.09 -7.94
N PRO A 73 -8.60 -11.51 -8.69
CA PRO A 73 -9.03 -10.80 -9.89
C PRO A 73 -9.33 -9.33 -9.60
N VAL A 74 -8.93 -8.45 -10.52
CA VAL A 74 -9.14 -7.01 -10.35
C VAL A 74 -10.51 -6.60 -10.88
N GLU A 75 -11.34 -6.04 -10.00
CA GLU A 75 -12.71 -5.62 -10.34
C GLU A 75 -12.78 -4.24 -11.00
N ARG A 76 -13.96 -3.91 -11.58
CA ARG A 76 -14.20 -2.62 -12.27
C ARG A 76 -13.99 -1.38 -11.38
N ARG A 77 -14.12 -1.52 -10.05
CA ARG A 77 -13.96 -0.41 -9.10
C ARG A 77 -12.52 -0.19 -8.66
N ALA A 78 -11.58 -1.00 -9.15
CA ALA A 78 -10.20 -0.89 -8.75
C ALA A 78 -9.60 0.50 -9.02
N ARG A 79 -8.63 0.85 -8.19
CA ARG A 79 -7.83 2.07 -8.30
C ARG A 79 -6.37 1.71 -8.10
N LEU A 80 -5.49 2.65 -8.42
CA LEU A 80 -4.08 2.57 -8.09
C LEU A 80 -3.79 3.62 -7.02
N ALA A 81 -3.35 3.21 -5.84
CA ALA A 81 -2.72 4.13 -4.89
C ALA A 81 -1.25 4.26 -5.27
N VAL A 82 -0.88 5.38 -5.87
CA VAL A 82 0.51 5.72 -6.17
C VAL A 82 1.15 6.28 -4.91
N LEU A 83 2.23 5.65 -4.47
CA LEU A 83 2.97 5.98 -3.27
C LEU A 83 4.30 6.64 -3.63
N HIS A 84 4.71 7.59 -2.80
CA HIS A 84 6.08 8.07 -2.81
C HIS A 84 7.02 6.97 -2.32
N SER A 85 8.11 6.74 -3.03
CA SER A 85 9.21 5.94 -2.50
C SER A 85 9.99 6.74 -1.45
N LEU A 86 10.61 6.01 -0.52
CA LEU A 86 11.39 6.55 0.58
C LEU A 86 12.88 6.70 0.21
N ALA A 87 13.38 5.90 -0.74
CA ALA A 87 14.75 6.02 -1.22
C ALA A 87 14.97 7.35 -1.96
N GLU A 88 16.14 7.95 -1.74
CA GLU A 88 16.56 9.21 -2.37
C GLU A 88 17.14 9.02 -3.80
N ASP A 89 16.91 7.86 -4.44
CA ASP A 89 17.37 7.60 -5.81
C ASP A 89 16.25 7.71 -6.85
N ASP A 90 16.63 8.05 -8.07
CA ASP A 90 15.70 8.22 -9.19
C ASP A 90 15.32 6.89 -9.88
N LEU A 91 15.77 5.73 -9.38
CA LEU A 91 15.48 4.44 -10.02
C LEU A 91 14.04 4.02 -9.81
N LEU A 92 13.48 4.33 -8.65
CA LEU A 92 12.10 4.01 -8.29
C LEU A 92 11.49 5.14 -7.45
N PRO A 93 11.19 6.32 -8.03
CA PRO A 93 10.64 7.45 -7.27
C PRO A 93 9.20 7.22 -6.80
N PHE A 94 8.48 6.33 -7.46
CA PHE A 94 7.10 5.97 -7.14
C PHE A 94 6.86 4.48 -7.37
N HIS A 95 5.92 3.93 -6.60
CA HIS A 95 5.38 2.60 -6.80
C HIS A 95 3.87 2.62 -6.48
N ALA A 96 3.10 1.65 -6.95
CA ALA A 96 1.67 1.64 -6.76
C ALA A 96 1.16 0.35 -6.09
N LEU A 97 0.10 0.51 -5.31
CA LEU A 97 -0.74 -0.58 -4.82
C LEU A 97 -2.03 -0.65 -5.63
N VAL A 98 -2.47 -1.85 -5.98
CA VAL A 98 -3.85 -2.04 -6.44
C VAL A 98 -4.81 -1.91 -5.26
N LEU A 99 -5.85 -1.10 -5.44
CA LEU A 99 -6.99 -1.00 -4.54
C LEU A 99 -8.19 -1.73 -5.14
N ARG A 100 -9.05 -2.30 -4.30
CA ARG A 100 -10.31 -2.95 -4.73
C ARG A 100 -11.52 -2.05 -4.70
N ASP A 101 -11.43 -0.96 -3.94
CA ASP A 101 -12.45 0.09 -3.89
C ASP A 101 -11.79 1.46 -3.74
N VAL A 102 -12.60 2.51 -3.68
CA VAL A 102 -12.12 3.87 -3.45
C VAL A 102 -11.63 4.03 -2.01
N PRO A 103 -10.52 4.77 -1.79
CA PRO A 103 -10.02 5.02 -0.46
C PRO A 103 -10.87 6.05 0.28
N HIS A 104 -10.90 5.91 1.61
CA HIS A 104 -11.63 6.82 2.49
C HIS A 104 -10.66 7.65 3.32
N MET A 105 -10.97 8.93 3.50
CA MET A 105 -10.17 9.82 4.33
C MET A 105 -10.57 9.68 5.79
N VAL A 106 -9.56 9.52 6.65
CA VAL A 106 -9.74 9.44 8.10
C VAL A 106 -8.78 10.41 8.80
N HIS A 107 -9.28 11.05 9.85
CA HIS A 107 -8.48 11.95 10.68
C HIS A 107 -8.04 11.17 11.92
N VAL A 108 -6.74 10.96 12.05
CA VAL A 108 -6.14 10.16 13.11
C VAL A 108 -5.55 11.07 14.17
N PHE A 109 -5.85 10.82 15.44
CA PHE A 109 -5.21 11.50 16.58
C PHE A 109 -4.72 10.46 17.60
N PRO A 110 -3.73 10.80 18.45
CA PRO A 110 -3.28 9.94 19.53
C PRO A 110 -4.44 9.36 20.36
N GLY A 111 -4.54 8.03 20.43
CA GLY A 111 -5.60 7.29 21.14
C GLY A 111 -6.75 6.79 20.27
N LEU A 112 -6.87 7.22 19.02
CA LEU A 112 -7.87 6.73 18.08
C LEU A 112 -7.45 5.44 17.36
N VAL A 113 -6.13 5.26 17.21
CA VAL A 113 -5.53 4.05 16.64
C VAL A 113 -5.15 3.16 17.80
N THR A 114 -5.85 2.04 17.95
CA THR A 114 -5.52 1.06 18.97
C THR A 114 -4.83 -0.14 18.32
N PRO A 115 -3.68 -0.59 18.84
CA PRO A 115 -3.08 -1.83 18.39
C PRO A 115 -4.06 -2.99 18.55
N GLU A 116 -4.10 -3.87 17.55
CA GLU A 116 -4.80 -5.15 17.60
C GLU A 116 -3.80 -6.28 17.50
N GLU A 117 -4.21 -7.48 17.90
CA GLU A 117 -3.43 -8.68 17.64
C GLU A 117 -3.17 -8.82 16.14
N ARG A 118 -1.94 -9.21 15.79
CA ARG A 118 -1.56 -9.38 14.40
C ARG A 118 -2.52 -10.36 13.73
N ALA A 119 -3.16 -9.94 12.65
CA ALA A 119 -4.07 -10.82 11.93
C ALA A 119 -3.35 -12.10 11.48
N ALA A 120 -4.00 -13.24 11.69
CA ALA A 120 -3.45 -14.53 11.31
C ALA A 120 -3.23 -14.62 9.78
N GLY A 121 -2.17 -15.31 9.36
CA GLY A 121 -1.86 -15.51 7.95
C GLY A 121 -1.16 -14.35 7.25
N LEU A 122 -0.70 -13.33 7.98
CA LEU A 122 0.18 -12.26 7.46
C LEU A 122 1.65 -12.70 7.58
N ALA A 123 2.09 -13.51 6.63
CA ALA A 123 3.41 -14.16 6.63
C ALA A 123 4.56 -13.20 6.30
N HIS A 124 4.32 -12.15 5.49
CA HIS A 124 5.39 -11.25 5.06
C HIS A 124 5.67 -10.13 6.09
N GLY A 125 6.93 -9.71 6.16
CA GLY A 125 7.41 -8.67 7.10
C GLY A 125 6.88 -7.26 6.82
N VAL A 126 6.13 -7.05 5.74
CA VAL A 126 5.61 -5.73 5.33
C VAL A 126 4.53 -5.20 6.28
N VAL A 127 3.85 -6.03 7.06
CA VAL A 127 2.89 -5.51 8.05
C VAL A 127 3.63 -5.17 9.35
N ALA A 128 3.80 -3.87 9.61
CA ALA A 128 4.39 -3.37 10.84
C ALA A 128 3.42 -3.51 12.03
N GLN A 129 2.14 -3.16 11.83
CA GLN A 129 1.14 -3.22 12.90
C GLN A 129 -0.27 -3.49 12.36
N THR A 130 -1.07 -4.26 13.11
CA THR A 130 -2.53 -4.34 12.92
C THR A 130 -3.20 -3.39 13.90
N VAL A 131 -4.18 -2.63 13.43
CA VAL A 131 -4.81 -1.57 14.20
C VAL A 131 -6.31 -1.51 13.98
N ASN A 132 -7.02 -1.07 15.01
CA ASN A 132 -8.39 -0.59 14.87
C ASN A 132 -8.38 0.94 14.67
N VAL A 133 -9.15 1.43 13.69
CA VAL A 133 -9.36 2.86 13.46
C VAL A 133 -10.86 3.09 13.35
N HIS A 134 -11.48 3.73 14.35
CA HIS A 134 -12.93 3.98 14.36
C HIS A 134 -13.81 2.72 14.17
N GLY A 135 -13.39 1.56 14.67
CA GLY A 135 -14.11 0.30 14.48
C GLY A 135 -13.76 -0.42 13.17
N GLU A 136 -12.87 0.13 12.34
CA GLU A 136 -12.38 -0.51 11.13
C GLU A 136 -11.03 -1.17 11.39
N HIS A 137 -10.94 -2.47 11.08
CA HIS A 137 -9.70 -3.22 11.11
C HIS A 137 -8.81 -2.81 9.93
N ALA A 138 -7.55 -2.46 10.22
CA ALA A 138 -6.57 -2.04 9.23
C ALA A 138 -5.17 -2.51 9.58
N VAL A 139 -4.26 -2.42 8.61
CA VAL A 139 -2.83 -2.63 8.80
C VAL A 139 -2.06 -1.37 8.48
N ILE A 140 -1.01 -1.11 9.24
CA ILE A 140 0.00 -0.11 8.92
C ILE A 140 1.18 -0.87 8.30
N PRO A 141 1.49 -0.64 7.01
CA PRO A 141 2.61 -1.29 6.37
C PRO A 141 3.93 -0.59 6.75
N ASP A 142 4.99 -1.39 6.82
CA ASP A 142 6.37 -0.92 6.75
C ASP A 142 6.69 -0.60 5.28
N LEU A 143 6.73 0.70 4.98
CA LEU A 143 6.96 1.19 3.61
C LEU A 143 8.38 0.92 3.13
N ASP A 144 9.37 0.86 4.03
CA ASP A 144 10.75 0.51 3.66
C ASP A 144 10.86 -0.95 3.23
N VAL A 145 10.20 -1.86 3.96
CA VAL A 145 10.15 -3.29 3.60
C VAL A 145 9.35 -3.51 2.32
N LEU A 146 8.24 -2.78 2.13
CA LEU A 146 7.46 -2.83 0.89
C LEU A 146 8.29 -2.40 -0.31
N GLU A 147 8.93 -1.23 -0.23
CA GLU A 147 9.77 -0.71 -1.31
C GLU A 147 10.92 -1.66 -1.64
N ARG A 148 11.61 -2.18 -0.62
CA ARG A 148 12.69 -3.15 -0.81
C ARG A 148 12.19 -4.42 -1.51
N SER A 149 11.02 -4.93 -1.11
CA SER A 149 10.41 -6.09 -1.77
C SER A 149 10.15 -5.82 -3.25
N VAL A 150 9.61 -4.64 -3.58
CA VAL A 150 9.34 -4.21 -4.96
C VAL A 150 10.64 -4.09 -5.76
N ARG A 151 11.67 -3.46 -5.20
CA ARG A 151 13.01 -3.32 -5.82
C ARG A 151 13.64 -4.67 -6.13
N GLU A 152 13.65 -5.58 -5.17
CA GLU A 152 14.17 -6.93 -5.32
C GLU A 152 13.44 -7.69 -6.43
N ALA A 153 12.10 -7.60 -6.47
CA ALA A 153 11.29 -8.23 -7.51
C ALA A 153 11.52 -7.66 -8.92
N LEU A 154 11.99 -6.41 -9.02
CA LEU A 154 12.36 -5.77 -10.28
C LEU A 154 13.82 -6.01 -10.68
N GLY A 155 14.62 -6.71 -9.85
CA GLY A 155 16.06 -6.87 -10.04
C GLY A 155 16.85 -5.57 -9.83
N LEU A 156 16.24 -4.58 -9.18
CA LEU A 156 16.87 -3.31 -8.79
C LEU A 156 17.52 -3.50 -7.42
N ALA A 157 18.54 -4.34 -7.33
CA ALA A 157 19.29 -4.48 -6.08
C ALA A 157 20.11 -3.21 -5.79
N ALA A 158 20.18 -2.86 -4.51
CA ALA A 158 20.93 -1.71 -3.96
C ALA A 158 22.44 -1.76 -4.27
#